data_AF-A0A1H4YVQ4-F1
#
_entry.id   AF-A0A1H4YVQ4-F1
#
_cell.length_a   1.000
_cell.length_b   1.000
_cell.length_c   1.000
_cell.angle_alpha   90.00
_cell.angle_beta   90.00
_cell.angle_gamma   90.00
#
_symmetry.space_group_name_H-M   'P 1'
#
loop_
_entity.id
_entity.type
_entity.pdbx_description
1 polymer ?
#
loop_
_entity_poly.entity_id
_entity_poly.type
_entity_poly.pdbx_seq_one_letter_code
_entity_poly.pdbx_strand_id
1 'polypeptide(L)' 'MLNQISCKKVLLYKYKFIPVKEGRATINEIIAEKRNLPIKEAKLKRLLRPSEVIEFLKRYDLYSSESHLV' A
#
# COMPACT_ATOMS: atom_id res chain seq x y z
N MET A 1 0.68 12.60 7.56
CA MET A 1 1.09 11.26 8.08
C MET A 1 1.54 10.22 7.04
N LEU A 2 1.30 10.39 5.73
CA LEU A 2 1.72 9.42 4.70
C LEU A 2 3.25 9.36 4.47
N ASN A 3 3.98 10.42 4.84
CA ASN A 3 5.42 10.58 4.58
C ASN A 3 6.34 9.52 5.24
N GLN A 4 5.82 8.66 6.13
CA GLN A 4 6.64 7.60 6.77
C GLN A 4 6.43 6.20 6.16
N ILE A 5 5.41 5.99 5.32
CA ILE A 5 5.16 4.67 4.71
C ILE A 5 5.89 4.60 3.37
N SER A 6 7.16 4.21 3.42
CA SER A 6 8.03 4.13 2.24
C SER A 6 8.11 2.73 1.62
N CYS A 7 7.71 1.68 2.35
CA CYS A 7 7.85 0.30 1.88
C CYS A 7 6.77 -0.65 2.39
N LYS A 8 6.64 -1.80 1.71
CA LYS A 8 5.67 -2.87 2.02
C LYS A 8 5.71 -3.31 3.48
N LYS A 9 6.92 -3.46 4.05
CA LYS A 9 7.10 -3.92 5.43
C LYS A 9 6.52 -2.92 6.44
N VAL A 10 6.78 -1.63 6.25
CA VAL A 10 6.29 -0.57 7.14
C VAL A 10 4.76 -0.48 7.06
N LEU A 11 4.19 -0.55 5.86
CA LEU A 11 2.74 -0.53 5.66
C LEU A 11 2.05 -1.69 6.40
N LEU A 12 2.51 -2.92 6.18
CA LEU A 12 1.92 -4.11 6.81
C LEU A 12 2.19 -4.17 8.33
N TYR A 13 3.31 -3.62 8.80
CA TYR A 13 3.57 -3.49 10.23
C TYR A 13 2.64 -2.49 10.91
N LYS A 14 2.23 -1.43 10.20
CA LYS A 14 1.28 -0.44 10.73
C LYS A 14 -0.13 -1.03 10.86
N TYR A 15 -0.55 -1.84 9.89
CA TYR A 15 -1.88 -2.44 9.84
C TYR A 15 -1.83 -3.94 10.15
N LYS A 16 -1.36 -4.29 11.36
CA LYS A 16 -1.09 -5.68 11.79
C LYS A 16 -2.32 -6.59 11.79
N PHE A 17 -3.52 -6.01 11.81
CA PHE A 17 -4.78 -6.76 11.74
C PHE A 17 -5.04 -7.34 10.35
N ILE A 18 -4.39 -6.82 9.30
CA ILE A 18 -4.46 -7.38 7.95
C ILE A 18 -3.50 -8.57 7.85
N PRO A 19 -3.95 -9.76 7.43
CA PRO A 19 -3.07 -10.89 7.22
C PRO A 19 -1.94 -10.54 6.24
N VAL A 20 -0.69 -10.78 6.64
CA VAL A 20 0.51 -10.37 5.86
C VAL A 20 0.47 -10.90 4.43
N LYS A 21 -0.02 -12.13 4.21
CA LYS A 21 -0.11 -12.74 2.87
C LYS A 21 -1.10 -11.99 1.98
N GLU A 22 -2.27 -11.66 2.53
CA GLU A 22 -3.34 -10.95 1.85
C GLU A 22 -2.91 -9.51 1.54
N GLY A 23 -2.50 -8.75 2.56
CA GLY A 23 -2.07 -7.37 2.36
C GLY A 23 -0.90 -7.26 1.38
N ARG A 24 0.01 -8.25 1.35
CA ARG A 24 1.10 -8.27 0.36
C ARG A 24 0.62 -8.56 -1.05
N ALA A 25 -0.40 -9.42 -1.23
CA ALA A 25 -1.03 -9.65 -2.52
C ALA A 25 -1.70 -8.36 -3.04
N THR A 26 -2.53 -7.73 -2.21
CA THR A 26 -3.19 -6.45 -2.51
C THR A 26 -2.20 -5.37 -2.90
N ILE A 27 -1.10 -5.20 -2.16
CA ILE A 27 -0.08 -4.21 -2.50
C ILE A 27 0.59 -4.53 -3.86
N ASN A 28 0.84 -5.80 -4.18
CA ASN A 28 1.44 -6.17 -5.47
C ASN A 28 0.50 -5.86 -6.63
N GLU A 29 -0.80 -6.11 -6.47
CA GLU A 29 -1.82 -5.77 -7.46
C GLU A 29 -1.89 -4.27 -7.69
N ILE A 30 -1.93 -3.48 -6.60
CA ILE A 30 -1.91 -2.01 -6.68
C ILE A 30 -0.68 -1.51 -7.42
N ILE A 31 0.52 -2.05 -7.13
CA ILE A 31 1.74 -1.66 -7.85
C ILE A 31 1.64 -2.05 -9.34
N ALA A 32 1.14 -3.25 -9.65
CA ALA A 32 0.99 -3.72 -11.02
C ALA A 32 0.06 -2.79 -11.81
N GLU A 33 -1.11 -2.47 -11.26
CA GLU A 33 -2.10 -1.58 -11.84
C GLU A 33 -1.56 -0.15 -12.01
N LYS A 34 -1.07 0.48 -10.92
CA LYS A 34 -0.67 1.90 -10.93
C LYS A 34 0.61 2.16 -11.73
N ARG A 35 1.48 1.16 -11.88
CA ARG A 35 2.73 1.30 -12.66
C ARG A 35 2.64 0.67 -14.06
N ASN A 36 1.52 0.06 -14.41
CA ASN A 36 1.34 -0.70 -15.65
C ASN A 36 2.44 -1.75 -15.85
N LEU A 37 2.68 -2.58 -14.82
CA LEU A 37 3.72 -3.60 -14.81
C LEU A 37 3.10 -5.00 -14.65
N PRO A 38 3.72 -6.05 -15.20
CA PRO A 38 3.35 -7.42 -14.88
C PRO A 38 3.44 -7.69 -13.38
N ILE A 39 2.52 -8.51 -12.85
CA ILE A 39 2.47 -8.86 -11.41
C ILE A 39 3.79 -9.44 -10.90
N LYS A 40 4.53 -10.16 -11.75
CA LYS A 40 5.84 -10.75 -11.43
C LYS A 40 6.87 -9.66 -11.10
N GLU A 41 6.85 -8.54 -11.83
CA GLU A 41 7.74 -7.40 -11.58
C GLU A 41 7.27 -6.55 -10.41
N ALA A 42 5.95 -6.38 -10.24
CA ALA A 42 5.37 -5.65 -9.13
C ALA A 42 5.72 -6.27 -7.76
N LYS A 43 5.81 -7.61 -7.69
CA LYS A 43 6.27 -8.35 -6.50
C LYS A 43 7.66 -7.90 -6.04
N LEU A 44 8.56 -7.62 -6.97
CA LEU A 44 9.95 -7.22 -6.69
C LEU A 44 10.08 -5.79 -6.16
N LYS A 45 9.08 -4.93 -6.41
CA LYS A 45 9.13 -3.53 -5.95
C LYS A 45 8.90 -3.46 -4.44
N ARG A 46 9.94 -3.14 -3.66
CA ARG A 46 9.84 -3.04 -2.19
C ARG A 46 9.28 -1.70 -1.72
N LEU A 47 9.57 -0.64 -2.47
CA LEU A 47 9.17 0.73 -2.15
C LEU A 47 7.81 1.06 -2.73
N LEU A 48 7.01 1.79 -1.95
CA LEU A 48 5.68 2.23 -2.30
C LEU A 48 5.69 3.70 -2.66
N ARG A 49 4.94 4.04 -3.71
CA ARG A 49 4.59 5.43 -4.05
C ARG A 49 3.45 5.87 -3.14
N PRO A 50 3.34 7.17 -2.80
CA PRO A 50 2.23 7.67 -1.98
C PRO A 50 0.85 7.29 -2.54
N SER A 51 0.67 7.29 -3.85
CA SER A 51 -0.58 6.87 -4.50
C SER A 51 -0.93 5.40 -4.29
N GLU A 52 0.08 4.53 -4.16
CA GLU A 52 -0.13 3.09 -3.89
C GLU A 52 -0.49 2.85 -2.44
N VAL A 53 0.09 3.63 -1.53
CA VAL A 53 -0.29 3.62 -0.11
C VAL A 53 -1.74 4.09 0.03
N ILE A 54 -2.12 5.21 -0.60
CA ILE A 54 -3.49 5.71 -0.57
C ILE A 54 -4.48 4.68 -1.11
N GLU A 55 -4.18 4.05 -2.25
CA GLU A 55 -5.04 3.02 -2.82
C GLU A 55 -5.20 1.82 -1.89
N PHE A 56 -4.11 1.38 -1.24
CA PHE A 56 -4.19 0.31 -0.25
C PHE A 56 -5.09 0.69 0.91
N LEU A 57 -4.95 1.91 1.44
CA LEU A 57 -5.80 2.38 2.53
C LEU A 57 -7.26 2.45 2.11
N LYS A 58 -7.57 2.86 0.88
CA LYS A 58 -8.93 2.87 0.34
C LYS A 58 -9.53 1.47 0.25
N ARG A 59 -8.78 0.48 -0.23
CA ARG A 59 -9.27 -0.91 -0.35
C ARG A 59 -9.63 -1.58 0.97
N TYR A 60 -9.12 -1.06 2.09
CA TYR A 60 -9.40 -1.56 3.44
C TYR A 60 -10.25 -0.57 4.27
N ASP A 61 -10.82 0.47 3.65
CA ASP A 61 -11.57 1.54 4.34
C ASP A 61 -10.79 2.25 5.47
N LEU A 62 -9.46 2.28 5.35
CA LEU A 62 -8.53 2.91 6.29
C LEU A 62 -8.16 4.33 5.90
N TYR A 63 -8.66 4.79 4.75
CA TYR A 63 -8.43 6.14 4.26
C TYR A 63 -9.49 7.08 4.85
N SER A 64 -9.20 7.68 6.01
CA SER A 64 -10.01 8.79 6.51
C SER A 64 -9.56 10.09 5.85
N SER A 65 -10.49 10.75 5.16
CA SER A 65 -10.28 12.05 4.50
C SER A 65 -9.97 13.18 5.49
N GLU A 66 -10.14 12.94 6.80
CA GLU A 66 -9.92 13.93 7.86
C GLU A 66 -8.44 14.16 8.23
N SER A 67 -7.52 13.30 7.77
CA SER A 67 -6.09 13.41 8.11
C SER A 67 -5.28 14.39 7.23
N HIS A 68 -5.95 15.24 6.45
CA HIS A 68 -5.34 16.25 5.58
C HIS A 68 -5.63 17.71 5.99
N LEU A 69 -6.31 17.93 7.12
CA LEU A 69 -6.69 19.27 7.62
C LEU A 69 -6.05 19.66 8.97
N VAL A 70 -4.88 19.11 9.30
CA VAL A 70 -4.09 19.59 10.46
C VAL A 70 -2.63 19.78 10.08
#